data_AF-A0A9D3VMB5-F1
#
_entry.id   AF-A0A9D3VMB5-F1
#
_cell.length_a   1.000
_cell.length_b   1.000
_cell.length_c   1.000
_cell.angle_alpha   90.00
_cell.angle_beta   90.00
_cell.angle_gamma   90.00
#
_symmetry.space_group_name_H-M   'P 1'
#
loop_
_entity.id
_entity.type
_entity.pdbx_description
1 polymer ?
#
loop_
_entity_poly.entity_id
_entity_poly.type
_entity_poly.pdbx_seq_one_letter_code
_entity_poly.pdbx_strand_id
1 'polypeptide(L)'
;MLVGTSIRNWDLTGIPCIHALAVIHVKDELPESYVQTWYTKQTQQQIYSNFVSPVRGPKQWAYVSNMLPILPPLLKRPPGRPTKVRRKELDEPQTTERLSKRGVEMRCSKCKRIGHNKRSCKGEVGQNIPVKRHQVGVRTQQ
;
A
#
# COMPACT_ATOMS: atom_id res chain seq x y z
N MET A 1 -10.78 20.39 27.55
CA MET A 1 -10.58 21.37 26.48
C MET A 1 -9.09 21.68 26.40
N LEU A 2 -8.37 21.10 25.45
CA LEU A 2 -6.95 21.39 25.27
C LEU A 2 -6.84 22.69 24.48
N VAL A 3 -6.34 23.75 25.13
CA VAL A 3 -5.96 25.01 24.49
C VAL A 3 -4.69 24.73 23.67
N GLY A 4 -4.89 24.19 22.47
CA GLY A 4 -3.85 24.10 21.45
C GLY A 4 -3.63 25.50 20.87
N THR A 5 -2.45 26.05 21.09
CA THR A 5 -2.08 27.41 20.72
C THR A 5 -2.30 27.66 19.22
N SER A 6 -3.23 28.59 18.93
CA SER A 6 -3.75 28.90 17.60
C SER A 6 -2.73 29.42 16.57
N ILE A 7 -1.49 29.70 17.01
CA ILE A 7 -0.41 30.23 16.18
C ILE A 7 0.21 29.13 15.30
N ARG A 8 0.46 27.94 15.86
CA ARG A 8 1.12 26.83 15.11
C ARG A 8 0.28 26.29 13.96
N ASN A 9 -1.04 26.46 14.02
CA ASN A 9 -1.93 26.01 12.95
C ASN A 9 -1.81 26.88 11.70
N TRP A 10 -1.48 28.16 11.86
CA TRP A 10 -1.28 29.06 10.73
C TRP A 10 0.01 28.73 9.97
N ASP A 11 1.09 28.36 10.65
CA ASP A 11 2.32 27.88 10.01
C ASP A 11 2.09 26.64 9.15
N LEU A 12 1.19 25.74 9.58
CA LEU A 12 0.90 24.49 8.87
C LEU A 12 -0.09 24.67 7.72
N THR A 13 -1.14 25.46 7.94
CA THR A 13 -2.24 25.58 6.98
C THR A 13 -2.14 26.80 6.09
N GLY A 14 -1.47 27.87 6.54
CA GLY A 14 -1.49 29.16 5.85
C GLY A 14 -2.80 29.93 5.96
N ILE A 15 -3.74 29.47 6.79
CA ILE A 15 -5.03 30.11 7.05
C ILE A 15 -5.01 30.74 8.46
N PRO A 16 -5.39 32.02 8.62
CA PRO A 16 -5.43 32.67 9.91
C PRO A 16 -6.41 31.97 10.86
N CYS A 17 -6.04 31.86 12.13
CA CYS A 17 -6.91 31.29 13.16
C CYS A 17 -8.00 32.28 13.59
N ILE A 18 -8.99 31.83 14.36
CA ILE A 18 -10.09 32.68 14.85
C ILE A 18 -9.62 33.92 15.62
N HIS A 19 -8.49 33.82 16.35
CA HIS A 19 -7.94 34.95 17.09
C HIS A 19 -7.27 35.96 16.17
N ALA A 20 -6.56 35.50 15.14
CA ALA A 20 -5.97 36.36 14.12
C ALA A 20 -7.07 37.07 13.32
N LEU A 21 -8.13 36.34 12.94
CA LEU A 21 -9.31 36.91 12.27
C LEU A 21 -9.98 38.01 13.10
N ALA A 22 -10.11 37.81 14.41
CA ALA A 22 -10.67 38.84 15.31
C ALA A 22 -9.80 40.11 15.33
N VAL A 23 -8.48 39.98 15.38
CA VAL A 23 -7.56 41.14 15.35
C VAL A 23 -7.59 41.85 13.99
N ILE A 24 -7.59 41.09 12.89
CA ILE A 24 -7.70 41.63 11.52
C ILE A 24 -8.99 42.43 11.37
N HIS A 25 -10.10 41.90 11.90
CA HIS A 25 -11.38 42.59 11.90
C HIS A 25 -11.36 43.89 12.70
N VAL A 26 -10.74 43.89 13.88
CA VAL A 26 -10.56 45.13 14.69
C VAL A 26 -9.71 46.18 13.97
N LYS A 27 -8.83 45.76 13.06
CA LYS A 27 -8.01 46.66 12.24
C LYS A 27 -8.69 47.13 10.96
N ASP A 28 -9.94 46.74 10.69
CA ASP A 28 -10.64 46.98 9.42
C ASP A 28 -9.85 46.52 8.18
N GLU A 29 -9.09 45.43 8.33
CA GLU A 29 -8.33 44.83 7.24
C GLU A 29 -9.04 43.60 6.67
N LEU A 30 -8.71 43.24 5.43
CA LEU A 30 -9.28 42.08 4.75
C LEU A 30 -8.56 40.79 5.16
N PRO A 31 -9.26 39.76 5.68
CA PRO A 31 -8.66 38.48 6.03
C PRO A 31 -7.93 37.78 4.87
N GLU A 32 -8.38 37.99 3.64
CA GLU A 32 -7.85 37.36 2.44
C GLU A 32 -6.39 37.76 2.16
N SER A 33 -5.94 38.94 2.64
CA SER A 33 -4.55 39.38 2.49
C SER A 33 -3.57 38.62 3.40
N TYR A 34 -4.10 37.97 4.44
CA TYR A 34 -3.33 37.19 5.42
C TYR A 34 -3.30 35.69 5.12
N VAL A 35 -4.02 35.24 4.10
CA VAL A 35 -4.03 33.85 3.64
C VAL A 35 -2.83 33.61 2.72
N GLN A 36 -2.20 32.44 2.84
CA GLN A 36 -1.11 32.02 1.95
C GLN A 36 -1.53 32.00 0.47
N THR A 37 -0.58 32.30 -0.41
CA THR A 37 -0.83 32.51 -1.85
C THR A 37 -1.41 31.29 -2.57
N TRP A 38 -1.13 30.08 -2.07
CA TRP A 38 -1.62 28.83 -2.66
C TRP A 38 -3.15 28.68 -2.65
N TYR A 39 -3.87 29.44 -1.83
CA TYR A 39 -5.34 29.45 -1.81
C TYR A 39 -5.96 30.50 -2.73
N THR A 40 -5.14 31.33 -3.39
CA THR A 40 -5.67 32.37 -4.28
C THR A 40 -6.30 31.76 -5.52
N LYS A 41 -7.34 32.43 -6.03
CA LYS A 41 -7.96 32.07 -7.31
C LYS A 41 -6.94 31.98 -8.44
N GLN A 42 -5.97 32.89 -8.45
CA GLN A 42 -4.90 32.93 -9.44
C GLN A 42 -4.07 31.64 -9.40
N THR A 43 -3.60 31.22 -8.22
CA THR A 43 -2.83 29.98 -8.09
C THR A 43 -3.65 28.76 -8.46
N GLN A 44 -4.93 28.70 -8.08
CA GLN A 44 -5.83 27.64 -8.52
C GLN A 44 -5.92 27.58 -10.05
N GLN A 45 -6.14 28.72 -10.72
CA GLN A 45 -6.18 28.77 -12.17
C GLN A 45 -4.86 28.36 -12.82
N GLN A 46 -3.72 28.71 -12.22
CA GLN A 46 -2.40 28.29 -12.69
C GLN A 46 -2.18 26.78 -12.54
N ILE A 47 -2.55 26.18 -11.41
CA ILE A 47 -2.46 24.73 -11.19
C ILE A 47 -3.23 23.96 -12.26
N TYR A 48 -4.44 24.42 -12.58
CA TYR A 48 -5.33 23.80 -13.56
C TYR A 48 -5.25 24.44 -14.96
N SER A 49 -4.23 25.28 -15.22
CA SER A 49 -4.06 25.93 -16.52
C SER A 49 -3.67 24.94 -17.61
N ASN A 50 -3.00 23.85 -17.22
CA ASN A 50 -2.57 22.82 -18.15
C ASN A 50 -3.75 21.94 -18.54
N PHE A 51 -3.95 21.80 -19.85
CA PHE A 51 -4.96 20.91 -20.40
C PHE A 51 -4.51 19.45 -20.25
N VAL A 52 -5.27 18.66 -19.48
CA VAL A 52 -5.11 17.20 -19.44
C VAL A 52 -5.82 16.62 -20.65
N SER A 53 -5.05 16.21 -21.66
CA SER A 53 -5.61 15.56 -22.84
C SER A 53 -6.32 14.27 -22.46
N PRO A 54 -7.61 14.10 -22.81
CA PRO A 54 -8.31 12.86 -22.52
C PRO A 54 -7.62 11.70 -23.24
N VAL A 55 -7.33 10.65 -22.48
CA VAL A 55 -6.83 9.41 -23.08
C VAL A 55 -8.00 8.75 -23.81
N ARG A 56 -7.79 8.43 -25.09
CA ARG A 56 -8.78 7.70 -25.90
C ARG A 56 -9.17 6.39 -25.23
N GLY A 57 -10.34 5.84 -25.58
CA GLY A 57 -10.79 4.57 -25.01
C GLY A 57 -9.88 3.38 -25.39
N PRO A 58 -9.95 2.24 -24.68
CA PRO A 58 -9.11 1.07 -24.96
C PRO A 58 -9.15 0.58 -26.41
N LYS A 59 -10.31 0.71 -27.07
CA LYS A 59 -10.50 0.35 -28.49
C LYS A 59 -9.75 1.25 -29.47
N GLN A 60 -9.29 2.42 -29.02
CA GLN A 60 -8.63 3.47 -29.81
C GLN A 60 -7.17 3.69 -29.38
N TRP A 61 -6.64 2.83 -28.50
CA TRP A 61 -5.22 2.84 -28.14
C TRP A 61 -4.40 2.35 -29.33
N ALA A 62 -3.32 3.07 -29.61
CA ALA A 62 -2.36 2.62 -30.62
C ALA A 62 -1.72 1.33 -30.16
N TYR A 63 -1.67 0.32 -31.03
CA TYR A 63 -0.88 -0.87 -30.77
C TYR A 63 0.60 -0.51 -30.85
N VAL A 64 1.31 -0.63 -29.73
CA VAL A 64 2.75 -0.37 -29.66
C VAL A 64 3.47 -1.72 -29.75
N SER A 65 3.96 -2.07 -30.93
CA SER A 65 4.63 -3.36 -31.19
C SER A 65 5.92 -3.56 -30.39
N ASN A 66 6.54 -2.46 -29.95
CA ASN A 66 7.86 -2.46 -29.32
C ASN A 66 7.81 -2.26 -27.80
N MET A 67 6.65 -2.50 -27.16
CA MET A 67 6.52 -2.38 -25.72
C MET A 67 6.94 -3.69 -25.05
N LEU A 68 7.86 -3.62 -24.08
CA LEU A 68 8.16 -4.76 -23.22
C LEU A 68 6.88 -5.18 -22.48
N PRO A 69 6.64 -6.50 -22.29
CA PRO A 69 5.53 -6.96 -21.49
C PRO A 69 5.58 -6.32 -20.10
N ILE A 70 4.46 -5.73 -19.65
CA ILE A 70 4.34 -5.23 -18.28
C ILE A 70 4.33 -6.45 -17.37
N LEU A 71 5.47 -6.74 -16.75
CA LEU A 71 5.58 -7.82 -15.77
C LEU A 71 4.90 -7.38 -14.47
N PRO A 72 4.12 -8.27 -13.84
CA PRO A 72 3.57 -7.98 -12.53
C PRO A 72 4.72 -7.75 -11.52
N PRO A 73 4.51 -6.92 -10.50
CA PRO A 73 5.51 -6.73 -9.45
C PRO A 73 5.82 -8.08 -8.80
N LEU A 74 7.11 -8.32 -8.51
CA LEU A 74 7.53 -9.52 -7.81
C LEU A 74 6.93 -9.54 -6.40
N LEU A 75 5.93 -10.41 -6.19
CA LEU A 75 5.31 -10.62 -4.89
C LEU A 75 6.30 -11.33 -3.96
N LYS A 76 6.92 -10.58 -3.05
CA LYS A 76 7.69 -11.15 -1.94
C LYS A 76 6.73 -11.48 -0.80
N ARG A 77 6.94 -12.63 -0.15
CA ARG A 77 6.25 -12.90 1.12
C ARG A 77 6.72 -11.86 2.15
N PRO A 78 5.81 -11.19 2.86
CA PRO A 78 6.22 -10.28 3.92
C PRO A 78 7.04 -11.04 4.98
N PRO A 79 8.01 -10.39 5.63
CA PRO A 79 8.66 -10.97 6.78
C PRO A 79 7.60 -11.40 7.80
N GLY A 80 7.73 -12.63 8.31
CA GLY A 80 6.83 -13.12 9.34
C GLY A 80 6.94 -12.28 10.61
N ARG A 81 5.91 -12.36 11.46
CA ARG A 81 5.93 -11.72 12.79
C ARG A 81 7.21 -12.18 13.55
N PRO A 82 8.00 -11.24 14.11
CA PRO A 82 9.11 -11.58 14.99
C PRO A 82 8.64 -12.47 16.15
N THR A 83 9.45 -13.46 16.53
CA THR A 83 9.12 -14.33 17.66
C THR A 83 9.11 -13.51 18.95
N LYS A 84 8.05 -13.63 19.76
CA LYS A 84 7.94 -12.96 21.07
C LYS A 84 8.99 -13.45 22.08
N VAL A 85 9.53 -14.64 21.85
CA VAL A 85 10.54 -15.27 22.72
C VAL A 85 11.93 -15.05 22.13
N ARG A 86 12.88 -14.68 23.00
CA ARG A 86 14.31 -14.56 22.67
C ARG A 86 14.85 -15.91 22.19
N ARG A 87 15.72 -15.89 21.18
CA ARG A 87 16.48 -17.07 20.76
C ARG A 87 17.50 -17.41 21.84
N LYS A 88 17.43 -18.62 22.40
CA LYS A 88 18.39 -19.11 23.39
C LYS A 88 19.73 -19.46 22.74
N GLU A 89 20.83 -19.22 23.44
CA GLU A 89 22.18 -19.66 23.05
C GLU A 89 22.33 -21.17 23.27
N LEU A 90 23.33 -21.79 22.62
CA LEU A 90 23.51 -23.25 22.62
C LEU A 90 23.68 -23.87 24.02
N ASP A 91 24.15 -23.08 24.99
CA ASP A 91 24.47 -23.51 26.36
C ASP A 91 23.35 -23.21 27.38
N GLU A 92 22.23 -22.60 26.96
CA GLU A 92 21.14 -22.29 27.89
C GLU A 92 20.22 -23.51 28.14
N PRO A 93 19.91 -23.86 29.40
CA PRO A 93 19.10 -25.03 29.72
C PRO A 93 17.67 -24.94 29.16
N GLN A 94 17.22 -26.02 28.54
CA GLN A 94 15.90 -26.15 27.92
C GLN A 94 14.85 -26.54 28.98
N THR A 95 14.10 -25.58 29.49
CA THR A 95 13.13 -25.75 30.60
C THR A 95 11.80 -26.39 30.21
N THR A 96 11.60 -26.85 28.96
CA THR A 96 10.28 -27.33 28.50
C THR A 96 10.30 -28.83 28.21
N GLU A 97 9.35 -29.55 28.80
CA GLU A 97 9.01 -30.97 28.67
C GLU A 97 8.49 -31.37 27.27
N ARG A 98 9.00 -30.74 26.21
CA ARG A 98 8.60 -31.05 24.82
C ARG A 98 9.59 -32.03 24.23
N LEU A 99 9.06 -33.19 23.80
CA LEU A 99 9.83 -34.17 23.04
C LEU A 99 10.56 -33.47 21.87
N SER A 100 11.87 -33.65 21.86
CA SER A 100 12.75 -33.11 20.84
C SER A 100 12.38 -33.72 19.49
N LYS A 101 12.08 -32.90 18.48
CA LYS A 101 11.90 -33.38 17.09
C LYS A 101 13.23 -33.67 16.39
N ARG A 102 14.33 -33.79 17.12
CA ARG A 102 15.63 -34.20 16.57
C ARG A 102 15.50 -35.61 16.00
N GLY A 103 15.88 -35.80 14.74
CA GLY A 103 15.79 -37.07 14.02
C GLY A 103 14.50 -37.31 13.23
N VAL A 104 13.49 -36.42 13.30
CA VAL A 104 12.26 -36.58 12.52
C VAL A 104 12.43 -35.97 11.12
N GLU A 105 12.32 -36.79 10.08
CA GLU A 105 12.31 -36.33 8.70
C GLU A 105 11.02 -35.57 8.37
N MET A 106 11.12 -34.24 8.32
CA MET A 106 10.00 -33.39 7.96
C MET A 106 9.82 -33.33 6.44
N ARG A 107 8.76 -33.98 5.92
CA ARG A 107 8.35 -33.89 4.51
C ARG A 107 7.34 -32.77 4.28
N CYS A 108 7.60 -31.89 3.32
CA CYS A 108 6.71 -30.80 2.96
C CYS A 108 5.48 -31.30 2.20
N SER A 109 4.27 -31.06 2.70
CA SER A 109 3.04 -31.44 1.98
C SER A 109 2.78 -30.65 0.69
N LYS A 110 3.45 -29.51 0.48
CA LYS A 110 3.30 -28.68 -0.74
C LYS A 110 4.19 -29.16 -1.89
N CYS A 111 5.48 -29.42 -1.62
CA CYS A 111 6.46 -29.77 -2.66
C CYS A 111 7.04 -31.18 -2.52
N LYS A 112 6.56 -31.97 -1.55
CA LYS A 112 6.97 -33.34 -1.25
C LYS A 112 8.46 -33.56 -0.92
N ARG A 113 9.27 -32.50 -0.82
CA ARG A 113 10.69 -32.54 -0.43
C ARG A 113 10.88 -32.62 1.09
N ILE A 114 11.97 -33.25 1.52
CA ILE A 114 12.37 -33.41 2.92
C ILE A 114 13.16 -32.18 3.39
N GLY A 115 13.16 -31.90 4.69
CA GLY A 115 13.96 -30.84 5.34
C GLY A 115 13.20 -29.55 5.64
N HIS A 116 11.92 -29.44 5.26
CA HIS A 116 11.08 -28.29 5.62
C HIS A 116 9.58 -28.66 5.63
N ASN A 117 8.77 -27.84 6.30
CA ASN A 117 7.31 -28.00 6.33
C ASN A 117 6.60 -27.07 5.33
N LYS A 118 5.29 -27.25 5.13
CA LYS A 118 4.47 -26.40 4.23
C LYS A 118 4.62 -24.89 4.51
N ARG A 119 4.79 -24.51 5.78
CA ARG A 119 4.91 -23.11 6.21
C ARG A 119 6.24 -22.47 5.78
N SER A 120 7.32 -23.25 5.81
CA SER A 120 8.68 -22.82 5.41
C SER A 120 9.00 -23.13 3.93
N CYS A 121 8.02 -23.63 3.17
CA CYS A 121 8.23 -24.02 1.79
C CYS A 121 8.49 -22.81 0.89
N LYS A 122 9.71 -22.71 0.35
CA LYS A 122 10.12 -21.72 -0.65
C LYS A 122 9.68 -22.06 -2.08
N GLY A 123 8.92 -23.14 -2.27
CA GLY A 123 8.41 -23.51 -3.59
C GLY A 123 7.67 -22.34 -4.24
N GLU A 124 7.85 -22.22 -5.56
CA GLU A 124 7.23 -21.21 -6.42
C GLU A 124 5.77 -21.00 -6.01
N VAL A 125 5.43 -19.75 -5.72
CA VAL A 125 4.05 -19.36 -5.47
C VAL A 125 3.40 -19.28 -6.84
N GLY A 126 2.60 -20.29 -7.17
CA GLY A 126 1.62 -20.25 -8.26
C GLY A 126 2.20 -19.92 -9.63
N GLN A 127 2.58 -20.94 -10.39
CA GLN A 127 2.35 -20.84 -11.83
C GLN A 127 0.83 -20.65 -12.00
N ASN A 128 0.41 -19.64 -12.78
CA ASN A 128 -0.96 -19.48 -13.23
C ASN A 128 -1.32 -20.72 -14.08
N ILE A 129 -1.72 -21.81 -13.44
CA ILE A 129 -2.38 -22.91 -14.14
C ILE A 129 -3.75 -22.34 -14.52
N PRO A 130 -4.09 -22.21 -15.82
CA PRO A 130 -5.41 -21.81 -16.21
C PRO A 130 -6.37 -22.85 -15.64
N VAL A 131 -7.26 -22.42 -14.75
CA VAL A 131 -8.36 -23.27 -14.30
C VAL A 131 -9.17 -23.60 -15.55
N LYS A 132 -9.15 -24.85 -16.02
CA LYS A 132 -10.03 -25.31 -17.09
C LYS A 132 -11.46 -25.12 -16.59
N ARG A 133 -12.12 -24.04 -17.02
CA ARG A 133 -13.56 -23.87 -16.82
C ARG A 133 -14.24 -25.01 -17.57
N HIS A 134 -15.06 -25.79 -16.87
CA HIS A 134 -16.00 -26.69 -17.52
C HIS A 134 -16.87 -25.86 -18.46
N GLN A 135 -16.83 -26.16 -19.76
CA GLN A 135 -17.80 -25.63 -20.70
C GLN A 135 -19.13 -26.31 -20.40
N VAL A 136 -20.08 -25.55 -19.84
CA VAL A 136 -21.48 -25.96 -19.83
C VAL A 136 -22.00 -25.71 -21.24
N GLY A 137 -22.25 -26.79 -21.98
CA GLY A 137 -22.77 -26.70 -23.34
C GLY A 137 -24.15 -26.05 -23.36
N VAL A 138 -24.26 -24.91 -24.04
CA VAL A 138 -25.55 -24.28 -24.34
C VAL A 138 -26.15 -25.03 -25.52
N ARG A 139 -27.27 -25.74 -25.28
CA ARG A 139 -28.07 -26.38 -26.33
C ARG A 139 -28.67 -25.29 -27.22
N THR A 140 -28.25 -25.25 -28.47
CA THR A 140 -28.93 -24.53 -29.56
C THR A 140 -30.17 -25.33 -29.95
N GLN A 141 -31.35 -24.72 -29.91
CA GLN A 141 -32.57 -25.27 -30.50
C GLN A 141 -32.65 -24.82 -31.97
N GLN A 142 -33.11 -25.75 -32.81
CA GLN A 142 -33.40 -25.58 -34.24
C GLN A 142 -34.59 -24.67 -34.48
#